data_AF-A0A401ISX7-F1
#
_entry.id   AF-A0A401ISX7-F1
#
_cell.length_a   1.000
_cell.length_b   1.000
_cell.length_c   1.000
_cell.angle_alpha   90.00
_cell.angle_beta   90.00
_cell.angle_gamma   90.00
#
_symmetry.space_group_name_H-M   'P 1'
#
loop_
_entity.id
_entity.type
_entity.pdbx_description
1 polymer ?
#
loop_
_entity_poly.entity_id
_entity_poly.type
_entity_poly.pdbx_seq_one_letter_code
_entity_poly.pdbx_strand_id
1 'polypeptide(L)'
;MSKYLGYIENAEFGRASDVGFMFGLMLVITVPEHGIANFNHYMVNTSENCKNKEAVDKAILDYWRTIYALLDDAKVSSVSELKGVPVEVDCDTKINNFRILTEVIPK
;
A
#
# COMPACT_ATOMS: atom_id res chain seq x y z
N MET A 1 -0.96 -16.90 -12.88
CA MET A 1 -0.43 -16.09 -11.77
C MET A 1 1.06 -16.27 -11.69
N SER A 2 1.78 -15.21 -12.07
CA SER A 2 3.23 -15.13 -12.02
C SER A 2 3.64 -14.27 -10.83
N LYS A 3 4.78 -14.60 -10.22
CA LYS A 3 5.35 -13.88 -9.09
C LYS A 3 6.59 -13.13 -9.52
N TYR A 4 6.71 -11.88 -9.10
CA TYR A 4 7.83 -11.02 -9.44
C TYR A 4 8.39 -10.32 -8.21
N LEU A 5 9.71 -10.13 -8.19
CA LEU A 5 10.39 -9.40 -7.12
C LEU A 5 10.41 -7.91 -7.45
N GLY A 6 10.15 -7.09 -6.45
CA GLY A 6 10.16 -5.64 -6.56
C GLY A 6 10.54 -4.99 -5.25
N TYR A 7 10.30 -3.69 -5.17
CA TYR A 7 10.48 -2.91 -3.95
C TYR A 7 9.49 -1.75 -3.91
N ILE A 8 9.22 -1.25 -2.70
CA ILE A 8 8.41 -0.05 -2.51
C ILE A 8 9.24 1.17 -2.91
N GLU A 9 8.91 1.80 -4.02
CA GLU A 9 9.57 3.02 -4.54
C GLU A 9 9.17 4.26 -3.75
N ASN A 10 7.90 4.36 -3.39
CA ASN A 10 7.36 5.45 -2.60
C ASN A 10 6.27 4.95 -1.65
N ALA A 11 6.17 5.58 -0.49
CA ALA A 11 5.16 5.30 0.52
C ALA A 11 4.75 6.59 1.21
N GLU A 12 3.49 6.96 1.09
CA GLU A 12 2.93 8.19 1.64
C GLU A 12 1.61 7.90 2.35
N PHE A 13 1.41 8.53 3.52
CA PHE A 13 0.13 8.45 4.23
C PHE A 13 -0.44 9.86 4.40
N GLY A 14 -1.67 10.05 3.95
CA GLY A 14 -2.34 11.33 4.05
C GLY A 14 -3.39 11.53 2.98
N ARG A 15 -3.63 12.79 2.64
CA ARG A 15 -4.58 13.18 1.60
C ARG A 15 -3.91 13.06 0.23
N ALA A 16 -4.56 12.36 -0.69
CA ALA A 16 -4.12 12.30 -2.09
C ALA A 16 -4.16 13.71 -2.70
N SER A 17 -3.02 14.17 -3.22
CA SER A 17 -2.82 15.54 -3.70
C SER A 17 -3.59 15.84 -4.99
N ASP A 18 -3.80 14.83 -5.82
CA ASP A 18 -4.45 14.88 -7.13
C ASP A 18 -5.97 14.88 -7.05
N VAL A 19 -6.56 14.09 -6.14
CA VAL A 19 -8.02 13.96 -6.02
C VAL A 19 -8.61 14.59 -4.77
N GLY A 20 -7.81 14.94 -3.75
CA GLY A 20 -8.22 15.79 -2.62
C GLY A 20 -9.32 15.28 -1.68
N PHE A 21 -10.14 14.32 -2.09
CA PHE A 21 -11.16 13.66 -1.27
C PHE A 21 -10.76 12.24 -0.86
N MET A 22 -9.62 11.74 -1.33
CA MET A 22 -9.08 10.45 -0.89
C MET A 22 -8.06 10.65 0.23
N PHE A 23 -8.14 9.80 1.25
CA PHE A 23 -7.23 9.79 2.40
C PHE A 23 -6.81 8.37 2.74
N GLY A 24 -5.52 8.14 3.00
CA GLY A 24 -5.01 6.84 3.40
C GLY A 24 -3.56 6.61 2.99
N LEU A 25 -3.19 5.33 2.83
CA LEU A 25 -1.86 4.91 2.40
C LEU A 25 -1.81 4.80 0.87
N MET A 26 -0.81 5.44 0.26
CA MET A 26 -0.44 5.32 -1.13
C MET A 26 0.94 4.66 -1.22
N LEU A 27 1.04 3.59 -1.99
CA LEU A 27 2.31 2.93 -2.28
C LEU A 27 2.57 2.94 -3.78
N VAL A 28 3.83 3.15 -4.14
CA VAL A 28 4.33 2.93 -5.49
C VAL A 28 5.32 1.77 -5.42
N ILE A 29 5.09 0.73 -6.21
CA ILE A 29 5.94 -0.46 -6.25
C ILE A 29 6.61 -0.54 -7.62
N THR A 30 7.93 -0.58 -7.63
CA THR A 30 8.69 -0.87 -8.85
C THR A 30 8.96 -2.37 -8.92
N VAL A 31 8.66 -2.96 -10.07
CA VAL A 31 9.09 -4.30 -10.46
C VAL A 31 10.05 -4.11 -11.65
N PRO A 32 11.37 -4.32 -11.48
CA PRO A 32 12.37 -3.91 -12.48
C PRO A 32 12.12 -4.38 -13.91
N GLU A 33 11.54 -5.57 -14.09
CA GLU A 33 11.27 -6.16 -15.41
C GLU A 33 9.83 -5.93 -15.90
N HIS A 34 8.94 -5.36 -15.07
CA HIS A 34 7.50 -5.30 -15.33
C HIS A 34 6.90 -3.89 -15.17
N GLY A 35 7.66 -2.93 -14.67
CA GLY A 35 7.26 -1.53 -14.56
C GLY A 35 6.82 -1.13 -13.16
N ILE A 36 5.92 -0.15 -13.08
CA ILE A 36 5.50 0.51 -11.83
C ILE A 36 4.03 0.21 -11.58
N ALA A 37 3.67 -0.10 -10.33
CA ALA A 37 2.30 -0.24 -9.86
C ALA A 37 1.98 0.76 -8.76
N ASN A 38 0.86 1.47 -8.93
CA ASN A 38 0.30 2.35 -7.91
C ASN A 38 -0.74 1.58 -7.09
N PHE A 39 -0.48 1.42 -5.79
CA PHE A 39 -1.35 0.77 -4.83
C PHE A 39 -2.09 1.82 -3.99
N ASN A 40 -3.28 2.15 -4.45
CA ASN A 40 -4.20 3.09 -3.81
C ASN A 40 -5.34 2.38 -3.07
N HIS A 41 -5.22 1.06 -2.83
CA HIS A 41 -6.26 0.22 -2.23
C HIS A 41 -6.54 0.52 -0.76
N TYR A 42 -5.64 1.23 -0.08
CA TYR A 42 -5.74 1.61 1.33
C TYR A 42 -6.20 3.05 1.51
N MET A 43 -6.94 3.57 0.53
CA MET A 43 -7.50 4.91 0.56
C MET A 43 -9.02 4.87 0.61
N VAL A 44 -9.58 5.79 1.40
CA VAL A 44 -11.03 5.98 1.53
C VAL A 44 -11.47 7.32 0.95
N ASN A 45 -12.68 7.34 0.38
CA ASN A 45 -13.34 8.57 -0.03
C ASN A 45 -13.95 9.25 1.21
N THR A 46 -13.39 10.40 1.56
CA THR A 46 -13.79 11.23 2.71
C THR A 46 -14.63 12.45 2.31
N SER A 47 -15.08 12.53 1.04
CA SER A 47 -15.95 13.64 0.60
C SER A 47 -17.27 13.66 1.36
N GLU A 48 -17.83 14.85 1.54
CA GLU A 48 -19.13 15.05 2.19
C GLU A 48 -20.27 14.30 1.48
N ASN A 49 -20.13 14.11 0.16
CA ASN A 49 -21.07 13.39 -0.69
C ASN A 49 -20.90 11.86 -0.65
N CYS A 50 -19.99 11.33 0.17
CA CYS A 50 -19.82 9.90 0.34
C CYS A 50 -21.09 9.30 0.95
N LYS A 51 -21.81 8.50 0.15
CA LYS A 51 -23.13 7.96 0.48
C LYS A 51 -23.12 6.94 1.62
N ASN A 52 -21.95 6.42 2.00
CA ASN A 52 -21.84 5.34 2.98
C ASN A 52 -20.71 5.60 4.00
N LYS A 53 -20.95 6.55 4.91
CA LYS A 53 -19.98 6.95 5.94
C LYS A 53 -19.62 5.82 6.90
N GLU A 54 -20.58 4.98 7.31
CA GLU A 54 -20.30 3.83 8.19
C GLU A 54 -19.36 2.81 7.53
N ALA A 55 -19.52 2.55 6.23
CA ALA A 55 -18.58 1.69 5.50
C ALA A 55 -17.19 2.31 5.40
N VAL A 56 -17.09 3.64 5.28
CA VAL A 56 -15.80 4.36 5.32
C VAL A 56 -15.14 4.22 6.69
N ASP A 57 -15.87 4.44 7.78
CA ASP A 57 -15.33 4.32 9.14
C ASP A 57 -14.82 2.90 9.41
N LYS A 58 -15.56 1.88 8.96
CA LYS A 58 -15.11 0.49 9.05
C LYS A 58 -13.87 0.23 8.19
N ALA A 59 -13.85 0.71 6.95
CA ALA A 59 -12.71 0.54 6.06
C ALA A 59 -11.45 1.21 6.61
N ILE A 60 -11.58 2.38 7.26
CA ILE A 60 -10.48 3.05 7.95
C ILE A 60 -9.88 2.12 9.01
N LEU A 61 -10.70 1.52 9.88
CA LEU A 61 -10.20 0.61 10.93
C LEU A 61 -9.46 -0.59 10.33
N ASP A 62 -10.01 -1.19 9.26
CA ASP A 62 -9.39 -2.33 8.59
C ASP A 62 -8.06 -1.93 7.93
N TYR A 63 -8.00 -0.77 7.29
CA TYR A 63 -6.76 -0.23 6.72
C TYR A 63 -5.71 0.10 7.77
N TRP A 64 -6.11 0.62 8.94
CA TRP A 64 -5.18 0.83 10.06
C TRP A 64 -4.49 -0.47 10.49
N ARG A 65 -5.24 -1.57 10.57
CA ARG A 65 -4.69 -2.89 10.90
C ARG A 65 -3.76 -3.40 9.79
N THR A 66 -4.12 -3.18 8.53
CA THR A 66 -3.26 -3.54 7.40
C THR A 66 -1.96 -2.74 7.39
N ILE A 67 -2.01 -1.43 7.64
CA ILE A 67 -0.82 -0.59 7.74
C ILE A 67 0.06 -1.05 8.89
N TYR A 68 -0.53 -1.33 10.06
CA TYR A 68 0.23 -1.86 11.20
C TYR A 68 0.95 -3.17 10.85
N ALA A 69 0.24 -4.13 10.26
CA ALA A 69 0.84 -5.40 9.82
C ALA A 69 1.94 -5.19 8.77
N LEU A 70 1.76 -4.27 7.83
CA LEU A 70 2.75 -3.93 6.83
C LEU A 70 4.04 -3.37 7.44
N LEU A 71 3.91 -2.48 8.43
CA LEU A 71 5.04 -1.91 9.16
C LEU A 71 5.76 -2.97 10.00
N ASP A 72 5.01 -3.86 10.65
CA ASP A 72 5.53 -4.97 11.46
C ASP A 72 6.31 -5.97 10.60
N ASP A 73 5.74 -6.41 9.47
CA ASP A 73 6.39 -7.29 8.50
C ASP A 73 7.68 -6.65 7.95
N ALA A 74 7.64 -5.34 7.66
CA ALA A 74 8.79 -4.59 7.18
C ALA A 74 9.80 -4.23 8.28
N LYS A 75 9.44 -4.41 9.57
CA LYS A 75 10.22 -4.04 10.75
C LYS A 75 10.62 -2.57 10.79
N VAL A 76 9.68 -1.71 10.41
CA VAL A 76 9.86 -0.26 10.42
C VAL A 76 8.81 0.40 11.30
N SER A 77 9.08 1.62 11.74
CA SER A 77 8.17 2.33 12.66
C SER A 77 7.26 3.33 11.96
N SER A 78 7.52 3.64 10.69
CA SER A 78 6.79 4.66 9.94
C SER A 78 6.59 4.31 8.47
N VAL A 79 5.55 4.89 7.86
CA VAL A 79 5.24 4.71 6.43
C VAL A 79 6.39 5.14 5.53
N SER A 80 7.09 6.23 5.86
CA SER A 80 8.23 6.72 5.08
C SER A 80 9.40 5.73 5.03
N GLU A 81 9.56 4.90 6.06
CA GLU A 81 10.60 3.86 6.13
C GLU A 81 10.26 2.63 5.29
N LEU A 82 9.03 2.50 4.78
CA LEU A 82 8.68 1.44 3.83
C LEU A 82 9.41 1.62 2.49
N LYS A 83 9.94 2.81 2.19
CA LYS A 83 10.68 3.07 0.97
C LYS A 83 11.94 2.19 0.89
N GLY A 84 12.07 1.45 -0.21
CA GLY A 84 13.13 0.49 -0.49
C GLY A 84 12.87 -0.90 0.07
N VAL A 85 11.78 -1.13 0.80
CA VAL A 85 11.46 -2.46 1.35
C VAL A 85 11.19 -3.43 0.19
N PRO A 86 11.83 -4.61 0.19
CA PRO A 86 11.67 -5.61 -0.86
C PRO A 86 10.31 -6.32 -0.76
N VAL A 87 9.68 -6.55 -1.91
CA VAL A 87 8.36 -7.17 -2.02
C VAL A 87 8.31 -8.26 -3.08
N GLU A 88 7.40 -9.21 -2.89
CA GLU A 88 6.97 -10.14 -3.93
C GLU A 88 5.57 -9.73 -4.38
N VAL A 89 5.36 -9.68 -5.69
CA VAL A 89 4.14 -9.17 -6.31
C VAL A 89 3.48 -10.27 -7.13
N ASP A 90 2.17 -10.45 -6.93
CA ASP A 90 1.35 -11.34 -7.73
C ASP A 90 0.81 -10.58 -8.96
N CYS A 91 1.16 -11.07 -10.15
CA CYS A 91 0.74 -10.46 -11.41
C CYS A 91 0.10 -11.51 -12.33
N ASP A 92 -1.07 -11.16 -12.86
CA ASP A 92 -1.68 -11.86 -14.00
C ASP A 92 -1.66 -10.96 -15.23
N THR A 93 -2.61 -10.04 -15.34
CA THR A 93 -2.65 -8.97 -16.37
C THR A 93 -2.30 -7.60 -15.81
N LYS A 94 -2.41 -7.45 -14.49
CA LYS A 94 -2.01 -6.29 -13.71
C LYS A 94 -1.48 -6.79 -12.36
N ILE A 95 -0.68 -5.95 -11.73
CA ILE A 95 -0.21 -6.17 -10.37
C ILE A 95 -1.43 -6.08 -9.44
N ASN A 96 -1.78 -7.19 -8.81
CA ASN A 96 -3.01 -7.33 -8.02
C ASN A 96 -2.76 -7.23 -6.51
N ASN A 97 -1.66 -7.82 -6.05
CA ASN A 97 -1.32 -7.91 -4.65
C ASN A 97 0.19 -7.98 -4.46
N PHE A 98 0.67 -7.72 -3.25
CA PHE A 98 2.07 -7.91 -2.89
C PHE A 98 2.18 -8.39 -1.44
N ARG A 99 3.35 -8.93 -1.10
CA ARG A 99 3.77 -9.18 0.28
C ARG A 99 5.16 -8.61 0.52
N ILE A 100 5.45 -8.24 1.76
CA ILE A 100 6.82 -7.95 2.18
C ILE A 100 7.63 -9.24 2.16
N LEU A 101 8.87 -9.17 1.66
CA LEU A 101 9.83 -10.28 1.68
C LEU A 101 10.53 -10.31 3.04
N THR A 102 9.83 -10.73 4.09
CA THR A 102 10.35 -10.75 5.47
C THR A 102 11.59 -11.63 5.62
N GLU A 103 11.77 -12.61 4.74
CA GLU A 103 12.93 -13.51 4.69
C GLU A 103 14.27 -12.82 4.39
N VAL A 104 14.26 -11.63 3.77
CA VAL A 104 15.47 -10.86 3.44
C VAL A 104 15.66 -9.64 4.34
N ILE A 105 14.72 -9.38 5.25
CA ILE A 105 14.81 -8.28 6.20
C ILE A 105 15.56 -8.77 7.44
N PRO A 106 16.64 -8.08 7.87
CA PRO A 106 17.41 -8.47 9.06
C PRO A 106 16.53 -8.69 10.29
N LYS A 107 16.97 -9.58 11.18
CA LYS A 107 16.20 -9.95 12.37
C LYS A 107 15.99 -8.80 13.33
#